data_AF-A0A7U9XJR0-F1
#
_entry.id   AF-A0A7U9XJR0-F1
#
_cell.length_a   1.000
_cell.length_b   1.000
_cell.length_c   1.000
_cell.angle_alpha   90.00
_cell.angle_beta   90.00
_cell.angle_gamma   90.00
#
_symmetry.space_group_name_H-M   'P 1'
#
loop_
_entity.id
_entity.type
_entity.pdbx_description
1 polymer ?
#
loop_
_entity_poly.entity_id
_entity_poly.type
_entity_poly.pdbx_seq_one_letter_code
_entity_poly.pdbx_strand_id
1 'polypeptide(L)'
;MNTRMEEIMNAIEHNKLTADDPFRFHCTQCGKCCINREDILLTPLNLFRIANELKLSLNEFIGQYCELYIGSDSHFPIIRLNPRGSVKRCPLLKNCRCSIQKAKPAM
;
A
#
# COMPACT_ATOMS: atom_id res chain seq x y z
N MET A 1 12.18 36.44 -10.65
CA MET A 1 11.55 35.21 -10.11
C MET A 1 12.64 34.36 -9.49
N ASN A 2 12.35 33.54 -8.48
CA ASN A 2 13.33 32.59 -7.95
C ASN A 2 13.51 31.47 -8.98
N THR A 3 14.74 31.07 -9.30
CA THR A 3 15.10 30.01 -10.27
C THR A 3 14.28 28.73 -10.06
N ARG A 4 14.00 28.39 -8.79
CA ARG A 4 13.14 27.25 -8.43
C ARG A 4 11.70 27.38 -8.94
N MET A 5 11.15 28.60 -8.97
CA MET A 5 9.80 28.84 -9.49
C MET A 5 9.75 28.73 -11.00
N GLU A 6 10.79 29.17 -11.70
CA GLU A 6 10.91 29.01 -13.16
C GLU A 6 10.98 27.52 -13.54
N GLU A 7 11.78 26.72 -12.81
CA GLU A 7 11.86 25.28 -13.00
C GLU A 7 10.51 24.57 -12.78
N ILE A 8 9.79 24.95 -11.72
CA ILE A 8 8.46 24.38 -11.42
C ILE A 8 7.46 24.74 -12.52
N MET A 9 7.42 26.01 -12.96
CA MET A 9 6.50 26.44 -14.02
C MET A 9 6.79 25.73 -15.33
N ASN A 10 8.07 25.60 -15.69
CA ASN A 10 8.49 24.91 -16.90
C ASN A 10 8.11 23.41 -16.85
N ALA A 11 8.29 22.75 -15.71
CA ALA A 11 7.88 21.36 -15.52
C ALA A 11 6.36 21.15 -15.59
N ILE A 12 5.56 22.11 -15.09
CA ILE A 12 4.09 22.04 -15.17
C ILE A 12 3.62 22.22 -16.61
N GLU A 13 4.23 23.13 -17.37
CA GLU A 13 3.88 23.39 -18.76
C GLU A 13 4.22 22.22 -19.68
N HIS A 14 5.38 21.57 -19.48
CA HIS A 14 5.88 20.53 -20.38
C HIS A 14 5.57 19.08 -19.95
N ASN A 15 5.15 18.83 -18.69
CA ASN A 15 4.74 17.50 -18.21
C ASN A 15 3.24 17.40 -17.92
N LYS A 16 2.42 18.26 -18.52
CA LYS A 16 0.97 18.20 -18.37
C LYS A 16 0.43 16.98 -19.12
N LEU A 17 0.01 15.98 -18.36
CA LEU A 17 -0.68 14.80 -18.89
C LEU A 17 -2.15 15.13 -19.18
N THR A 18 -2.62 14.75 -20.37
CA THR A 18 -4.02 14.66 -20.76
C THR A 18 -4.60 13.31 -20.33
N ALA A 19 -5.93 13.14 -20.43
CA ALA A 19 -6.59 11.91 -20.00
C ALA A 19 -6.17 10.67 -20.81
N ASP A 20 -5.76 10.89 -22.07
CA ASP A 20 -5.39 9.82 -23.00
C ASP A 20 -3.88 9.53 -23.00
N ASP A 21 -3.08 10.32 -22.26
CA ASP A 21 -1.64 10.14 -22.25
C ASP A 21 -1.23 8.88 -21.50
N PRO A 22 -0.42 7.99 -22.12
CA PRO A 22 0.12 6.85 -21.42
C PRO A 22 1.17 7.32 -20.41
N PHE A 23 1.04 6.90 -19.16
CA PHE A 23 2.10 7.08 -18.16
C PHE A 23 2.58 5.72 -17.64
N ARG A 24 3.87 5.63 -17.36
CA ARG A 24 4.48 4.44 -16.75
C ARG A 24 4.44 4.57 -15.23
N PHE A 25 3.57 3.82 -14.59
CA PHE A 25 3.59 3.73 -13.14
C PHE A 25 4.69 2.76 -12.67
N HIS A 26 5.61 3.25 -11.83
CA HIS A 26 6.58 2.42 -11.13
C HIS A 26 6.59 2.78 -9.64
N CYS A 27 6.34 1.79 -8.79
CA CYS A 27 6.41 1.99 -7.34
C CYS A 27 7.88 2.21 -6.91
N THR A 28 8.22 3.43 -6.52
CA THR A 28 9.55 3.80 -5.99
C THR A 28 9.76 3.42 -4.52
N GLN A 29 8.87 2.59 -3.96
CA GLN A 29 8.86 2.21 -2.54
C GLN A 29 8.84 3.41 -1.56
N CYS A 30 8.21 4.52 -1.95
CA CYS A 30 8.18 5.76 -1.16
C CYS A 30 7.41 5.66 0.17
N GLY A 31 6.68 4.57 0.40
CA GLY A 31 5.93 4.33 1.65
C GLY A 31 4.67 5.17 1.85
N LYS A 32 4.41 6.16 0.97
CA LYS A 32 3.24 7.04 1.08
C LYS A 32 1.90 6.29 1.00
N CYS A 33 1.83 5.19 0.24
CA CYS A 33 0.63 4.35 0.19
C CYS A 33 0.42 3.46 1.42
N CYS A 34 1.35 3.48 2.39
CA CYS A 34 1.37 2.61 3.57
C CYS A 34 1.07 3.37 4.88
N ILE A 35 0.65 4.64 4.81
CA ILE A 35 0.26 5.46 5.96
C ILE A 35 -1.16 5.97 5.73
N ASN A 36 -1.90 6.28 6.80
CA ASN A 36 -3.29 6.73 6.74
C ASN A 36 -4.19 5.79 5.93
N ARG A 37 -3.95 4.47 6.01
CA ARG A 37 -4.67 3.46 5.23
C ARG A 37 -5.15 2.32 6.13
N GLU A 38 -6.45 2.05 6.12
CA GLU A 38 -7.11 1.06 7.00
C GLU A 38 -7.87 -0.03 6.24
N ASP A 39 -7.88 0.05 4.92
CA ASP A 39 -8.75 -0.70 4.03
C ASP A 39 -7.97 -1.70 3.15
N ILE A 40 -6.78 -2.13 3.60
CA ILE A 40 -6.00 -3.14 2.87
C ILE A 40 -6.59 -4.53 3.15
N LEU A 41 -7.66 -4.84 2.44
CA LEU A 41 -8.31 -6.14 2.45
C LEU A 41 -7.44 -7.17 1.74
N LEU A 42 -7.40 -8.38 2.27
CA LEU A 42 -6.56 -9.45 1.76
C LEU A 42 -7.41 -10.58 1.19
N THR A 43 -7.18 -10.89 -0.08
CA THR A 43 -7.69 -12.11 -0.68
C THR A 43 -6.91 -13.33 -0.16
N PRO A 44 -7.46 -14.56 -0.24
CA PRO A 44 -6.71 -15.77 0.11
C PRO A 44 -5.35 -15.86 -0.60
N LEU A 45 -5.29 -15.50 -1.89
CA LEU A 45 -4.05 -15.49 -2.64
C LEU A 45 -3.03 -14.48 -2.08
N ASN A 46 -3.48 -13.32 -1.61
CA ASN A 46 -2.59 -12.37 -0.94
C ASN A 46 -2.05 -12.94 0.35
N LEU A 47 -2.89 -13.57 1.17
CA LEU A 47 -2.46 -14.19 2.44
C LEU A 47 -1.34 -15.20 2.20
N PHE A 48 -1.53 -16.12 1.24
CA PHE A 48 -0.50 -17.11 0.90
C PHE A 48 0.79 -16.47 0.36
N ARG A 49 0.69 -15.52 -0.57
CA ARG A 49 1.87 -14.86 -1.16
C ARG A 49 2.66 -14.07 -0.12
N ILE A 50 1.98 -13.33 0.75
CA ILE A 50 2.62 -12.51 1.77
C ILE A 50 3.25 -13.38 2.85
N ALA A 51 2.54 -14.41 3.33
CA ALA A 51 3.08 -15.37 4.30
C ALA A 51 4.35 -16.05 3.77
N ASN A 52 4.33 -16.49 2.50
CA ASN A 52 5.50 -17.09 1.85
C ASN A 52 6.68 -16.12 1.72
N GLU A 53 6.44 -14.87 1.29
CA GLU A 53 7.49 -13.83 1.20
C GLU A 53 8.12 -13.54 2.57
N LEU A 54 7.31 -13.56 3.63
CA LEU A 54 7.76 -13.34 5.01
C LEU A 54 8.33 -14.60 5.67
N LYS A 55 8.24 -15.78 5.04
CA LYS A 55 8.60 -17.09 5.58
C LYS A 55 7.87 -17.41 6.90
N LEU A 56 6.59 -17.07 6.94
CA LEU A 56 5.69 -17.36 8.06
C LEU A 56 4.64 -18.37 7.63
N SER A 57 4.12 -19.14 8.58
CA SER A 57 2.85 -19.84 8.36
C SER A 57 1.70 -18.84 8.21
N LEU A 58 0.60 -19.30 7.61
CA LEU A 58 -0.59 -18.47 7.42
C LEU A 58 -1.15 -17.98 8.77
N ASN A 59 -1.19 -18.86 9.77
CA ASN A 59 -1.67 -18.55 11.11
C ASN A 59 -0.79 -17.50 11.81
N GLU A 60 0.53 -17.61 11.71
CA GLU A 60 1.44 -16.60 12.25
C GLU A 60 1.26 -15.24 11.56
N PHE A 61 1.15 -15.23 10.22
CA PHE A 61 0.95 -14.00 9.47
C PHE A 61 -0.37 -13.31 9.85
N ILE A 62 -1.47 -14.07 9.89
CA ILE A 62 -2.79 -13.57 10.28
C ILE A 62 -2.74 -13.02 11.71
N GLY A 63 -2.21 -13.80 12.67
CA GLY A 63 -2.16 -13.39 14.07
C GLY A 63 -1.27 -12.18 14.35
N GLN A 64 -0.19 -11.99 13.60
CA GLN A 64 0.75 -10.88 13.82
C GLN A 64 0.37 -9.58 13.08
N TYR A 65 -0.22 -9.70 11.89
CA TYR A 65 -0.34 -8.58 10.96
C TYR A 65 -1.78 -8.26 10.54
N CYS A 66 -2.75 -9.12 10.83
CA CYS A 66 -4.11 -8.97 10.32
C CYS A 66 -5.14 -8.74 11.44
N GLU A 67 -6.29 -8.23 11.02
CA GLU A 67 -7.53 -8.19 11.81
C GLU A 67 -8.62 -8.92 11.02
N LEU A 68 -9.47 -9.64 11.76
CA LEU A 68 -10.56 -10.45 11.22
C LEU A 68 -11.87 -9.98 11.83
N TYR A 69 -12.86 -9.71 10.99
CA TYR A 69 -14.19 -9.30 11.42
C TYR A 69 -15.24 -9.69 10.39
N ILE A 70 -16.50 -9.74 10.81
CA ILE A 70 -17.64 -9.89 9.89
C ILE A 70 -18.01 -8.49 9.40
N GLY A 71 -18.02 -8.28 8.09
CA GLY A 71 -18.41 -7.00 7.51
C GLY A 71 -19.85 -6.65 7.92
N SER A 72 -20.05 -5.44 8.44
CA SER A 72 -21.37 -4.99 8.95
C SER A 72 -22.45 -5.06 7.87
N ASP A 73 -22.09 -4.74 6.63
CA ASP A 73 -23.04 -4.63 5.54
C ASP A 73 -23.06 -5.92 4.72
N SER A 74 -21.88 -6.46 4.40
CA SER A 74 -21.73 -7.66 3.57
C SER A 74 -22.03 -8.97 4.30
N HIS A 75 -21.98 -8.97 5.64
CA HIS A 75 -22.01 -10.17 6.49
C HIS A 75 -20.94 -11.20 6.13
N PHE A 76 -19.92 -10.80 5.38
CA PHE A 76 -18.86 -11.68 4.91
C PHE A 76 -17.66 -11.64 5.87
N PRO A 77 -16.94 -12.75 6.07
CA PRO A 77 -15.68 -12.71 6.80
C PRO A 77 -14.64 -11.91 6.04
N ILE A 78 -14.14 -10.84 6.65
CA ILE A 78 -13.14 -9.94 6.09
C ILE A 78 -11.82 -10.14 6.84
N ILE A 79 -10.73 -10.23 6.08
CA ILE A 79 -9.36 -10.22 6.59
C ILE A 79 -8.66 -9.00 6.01
N ARG A 80 -8.10 -8.16 6.87
CA ARG A 80 -7.34 -6.97 6.46
C ARG A 80 -6.02 -6.87 7.22
N LEU A 81 -5.06 -6.12 6.67
CA LEU A 81 -3.89 -5.71 7.47
C LEU A 81 -4.33 -4.80 8.62
N ASN A 82 -3.81 -5.04 9.81
CA ASN A 82 -4.10 -4.26 11.01
C ASN A 82 -3.14 -3.06 11.11
N PRO A 83 -3.60 -1.82 10.85
CA PRO A 83 -2.74 -0.64 10.91
C PRO A 83 -2.30 -0.32 12.33
N ARG A 84 -1.11 0.27 12.49
CA ARG A 84 -0.51 0.56 13.81
C ARG A 84 -0.29 2.06 14.04
N GLY A 85 -0.50 2.47 15.28
CA GLY A 85 -0.22 3.84 15.76
C GLY A 85 -1.20 4.90 15.25
N SER A 86 -0.97 6.15 15.65
CA SER A 86 -1.86 7.29 15.35
C SER A 86 -1.96 7.61 13.85
N VAL A 87 -0.92 7.30 13.08
CA VAL A 87 -0.85 7.53 11.62
C VAL A 87 -1.37 6.35 10.79
N LYS A 88 -2.04 5.37 11.41
CA LYS A 88 -2.64 4.20 10.76
C LYS A 88 -1.66 3.56 9.75
N ARG A 89 -0.47 3.24 10.25
CA ARG A 89 0.64 2.75 9.42
C ARG A 89 0.45 1.27 9.12
N CYS A 90 0.61 0.87 7.87
CA CYS A 90 0.67 -0.53 7.46
C CYS A 90 1.76 -1.26 8.28
N PRO A 91 1.46 -2.41 8.88
CA PRO A 91 2.40 -3.11 9.77
C PRO A 91 3.60 -3.70 9.02
N LEU A 92 3.56 -3.75 7.68
CA LEU A 92 4.63 -4.20 6.79
C LEU A 92 5.47 -3.03 6.22
N LEU A 93 5.26 -1.80 6.71
CA LEU A 93 6.12 -0.66 6.41
C LEU A 93 7.35 -0.67 7.32
N LYS A 94 8.53 -0.95 6.75
CA LYS A 94 9.82 -0.97 7.47
C LYS A 94 10.78 0.05 6.85
N ASN A 95 11.42 0.88 7.68
CA ASN A 95 12.37 1.92 7.21
C ASN A 95 11.78 2.81 6.10
N CYS A 96 10.51 3.19 6.23
CA CYS A 96 9.74 3.96 5.23
C CYS A 96 9.58 3.29 3.86
N ARG A 97 9.84 1.98 3.75
CA ARG A 97 9.66 1.19 2.53
C ARG A 97 8.73 0.00 2.78
N CYS A 98 8.04 -0.44 1.73
CA CYS A 98 7.20 -1.64 1.79
C CYS A 98 8.10 -2.87 1.87
N SER A 99 8.03 -3.64 2.96
CA SER A 99 8.90 -4.82 3.13
C SER A 99 8.51 -6.01 2.26
N ILE A 100 7.27 -6.02 1.74
CA ILE A 100 6.71 -7.10 0.92
C ILE A 100 6.49 -6.66 -0.54
N GLN A 101 7.36 -5.81 -1.08
CA GLN A 101 7.15 -5.24 -2.42
C GLN A 101 6.90 -6.31 -3.51
N LYS A 102 7.54 -7.48 -3.42
CA LYS A 102 7.35 -8.60 -4.36
C LYS A 102 5.98 -9.28 -4.24
N ALA A 103 5.42 -9.27 -3.04
CA ALA A 103 4.13 -9.87 -2.72
C ALA A 103 3.06 -8.80 -2.41
N LYS A 104 3.28 -7.55 -2.85
CA LYS A 104 2.38 -6.43 -2.58
C LYS A 104 0.97 -6.80 -3.07
N PRO A 105 -0.07 -6.68 -2.24
CA PRO A 105 -1.43 -6.95 -2.68
C PRO A 105 -1.79 -6.00 -3.82
N ALA A 106 -2.56 -6.51 -4.79
CA ALA A 106 -2.95 -5.76 -5.98
C ALA A 106 -4.05 -4.71 -5.70
N MET A 107 -4.58 -4.68 -4.47
CA MET A 107 -5.63 -3.77 -4.02
C MET A 107 -5.08 -2.58 -3.21
#